data_AF-A0A8S9JGT9-F1
#
_entry.id   AF-A0A8S9JGT9-F1
#
_cell.length_a   1.000
_cell.length_b   1.000
_cell.length_c   1.000
_cell.angle_alpha   90.00
_cell.angle_beta   90.00
_cell.angle_gamma   90.00
#
_symmetry.space_group_name_H-M   'P 1'
#
loop_
_entity.id
_entity.type
_entity.pdbx_description
1 polymer ?
#
loop_
_entity_poly.entity_id
_entity_poly.type
_entity_poly.pdbx_seq_one_letter_code
_entity_poly.pdbx_strand_id
1 'polypeptide(L)'
;MDETQIASLLKSSDLFPLPQSLKLSYGTAGFRGDATLLASTVYRVGILSSLRSLKLAPSTIGLMITASHNKASDNGVKVSDPSGGMLSQEWEPFADQIANASSPQKLVSLIREFVEREEISIGDGGEGGEVWLGRDTRPSGEALLRAAEIGVSSVPGCVAVDLGVLTTPQLHWMVRAKNKGLKATEKAYFESLTTSFKCLIDLIPFNKSSGSKLVLDGANGVGGEKMEELLRGYLSNLAIEIRNTGRDGGVLNESVGADFVQKEKSPCFSFNSTGEPSSSSEKISGEELTVFHAKYPARTAEKNTNRNLNGHIIIKKN
;
A
#
# COMPACT_ATOMS: atom_id res chain seq x y z
N MET A 1 9.28 -15.01 26.89
CA MET A 1 7.97 -14.52 27.33
C MET A 1 7.63 -15.15 28.67
N ASP A 2 7.09 -14.38 29.61
CA ASP A 2 6.59 -14.91 30.89
C ASP A 2 5.16 -15.49 30.78
N GLU A 3 4.67 -16.13 31.83
CA GLU A 3 3.34 -16.76 31.86
C GLU A 3 2.19 -15.75 31.68
N THR A 4 2.33 -14.53 32.16
CA THR A 4 1.32 -13.46 32.05
C THR A 4 1.21 -13.00 30.60
N GLN A 5 2.35 -12.84 29.93
CA GLN A 5 2.43 -12.49 28.51
C GLN A 5 1.82 -13.59 27.64
N ILE A 6 2.09 -14.86 27.96
CA ILE A 6 1.49 -16.00 27.26
C ILE A 6 -0.03 -16.02 27.44
N ALA A 7 -0.53 -15.82 28.66
CA ALA A 7 -1.97 -15.78 28.94
C ALA A 7 -2.67 -14.64 28.18
N SER A 8 -2.04 -13.47 28.09
CA SER A 8 -2.53 -12.34 27.30
C SER A 8 -2.63 -12.70 25.81
N LEU A 9 -1.56 -13.27 25.25
CA LEU A 9 -1.49 -13.64 23.84
C LEU A 9 -2.51 -14.73 23.47
N LEU A 10 -2.74 -15.70 24.35
CA LEU A 10 -3.78 -16.71 24.19
C LEU A 10 -5.17 -16.05 24.14
N LYS A 11 -5.46 -15.18 25.11
CA LYS A 11 -6.75 -14.47 25.21
C LYS A 11 -7.03 -13.58 24.00
N SER A 12 -6.04 -12.83 23.51
CA SER A 12 -6.22 -11.99 22.32
C SER A 12 -6.33 -12.83 21.05
N SER A 13 -5.61 -13.96 20.97
CA SER A 13 -5.71 -14.89 19.84
C SER A 13 -7.09 -15.53 19.71
N ASP A 14 -7.81 -15.75 20.81
CA ASP A 14 -9.17 -16.30 20.78
C ASP A 14 -10.19 -15.36 20.10
N LEU A 15 -9.91 -14.07 20.03
CA LEU A 15 -10.74 -13.09 19.30
C LEU A 15 -10.63 -13.26 17.78
N PHE A 16 -9.58 -13.94 17.30
CA PHE A 16 -9.27 -14.08 15.89
C PHE A 16 -9.01 -15.54 15.50
N PRO A 17 -10.04 -16.41 15.58
CA PRO A 17 -9.90 -17.82 15.23
C PRO A 17 -9.52 -17.98 13.76
N LEU A 18 -8.70 -18.99 13.47
CA LEU A 18 -8.35 -19.34 12.09
C LEU A 18 -9.59 -19.91 11.38
N PRO A 19 -10.01 -19.37 10.23
CA PRO A 19 -11.10 -19.94 9.46
C PRO A 19 -10.77 -21.38 9.02
N GLN A 20 -11.78 -22.26 9.01
CA GLN A 20 -11.58 -23.66 8.59
C GLN A 20 -11.05 -23.74 7.15
N SER A 21 -10.02 -24.57 6.95
CA SER A 21 -9.40 -24.84 5.64
C SER A 21 -8.72 -23.65 4.94
N LEU A 22 -8.56 -22.51 5.63
CA LEU A 22 -7.78 -21.40 5.10
C LEU A 22 -6.29 -21.71 5.19
N LYS A 23 -5.60 -21.71 4.04
CA LYS A 23 -4.15 -21.76 3.97
C LYS A 23 -3.66 -20.61 3.11
N LEU A 24 -2.92 -19.69 3.71
CA LEU A 24 -2.34 -18.54 3.02
C LEU A 24 -0.82 -18.68 2.94
N SER A 25 -0.23 -18.03 1.95
CA SER A 25 1.23 -17.90 1.84
C SER A 25 1.59 -16.44 1.60
N TYR A 26 2.67 -16.02 2.22
CA TYR A 26 3.24 -14.69 2.17
C TYR A 26 4.03 -14.60 0.89
N GLY A 27 3.41 -14.00 -0.13
CA GLY A 27 4.09 -13.73 -1.40
C GLY A 27 4.81 -12.39 -1.37
N THR A 28 5.35 -12.00 -2.52
CA THR A 28 6.00 -10.68 -2.73
C THR A 28 5.10 -9.51 -2.35
N ALA A 29 3.78 -9.69 -2.38
CA ALA A 29 2.79 -8.66 -2.05
C ALA A 29 2.13 -8.85 -0.66
N GLY A 30 2.72 -9.68 0.20
CA GLY A 30 2.17 -10.09 1.49
C GLY A 30 1.05 -11.13 1.36
N PHE A 31 0.20 -11.22 2.38
CA PHE A 31 -1.00 -12.05 2.33
C PHE A 31 -2.13 -11.31 1.62
N ARG A 32 -2.88 -12.02 0.76
CA ARG A 32 -4.09 -11.50 0.11
C ARG A 32 -5.15 -12.58 0.07
N GLY A 33 -6.42 -12.17 0.13
CA GLY A 33 -7.55 -13.07 0.05
C GLY A 33 -8.87 -12.35 0.28
N ASP A 34 -9.95 -13.13 0.42
CA ASP A 34 -11.26 -12.60 0.81
C ASP A 34 -11.15 -11.90 2.17
N ALA A 35 -11.60 -10.64 2.23
CA ALA A 35 -11.44 -9.83 3.43
C ALA A 35 -12.12 -10.43 4.68
N THR A 36 -13.20 -11.19 4.50
CA THR A 36 -13.93 -11.83 5.60
C THR A 36 -13.12 -12.92 6.31
N LEU A 37 -12.05 -13.41 5.68
CA LEU A 37 -11.22 -14.50 6.18
C LEU A 37 -9.87 -14.01 6.77
N LEU A 38 -9.53 -12.72 6.62
CA LEU A 38 -8.18 -12.22 6.89
C LEU A 38 -7.93 -11.73 8.31
N ALA A 39 -8.96 -11.57 9.15
CA ALA A 39 -8.80 -10.99 10.49
C ALA A 39 -7.74 -11.71 11.34
N SER A 40 -7.75 -13.06 11.35
CA SER A 40 -6.74 -13.87 12.03
C SER A 40 -5.34 -13.67 11.48
N THR A 41 -5.19 -13.61 10.16
CA THR A 41 -3.91 -13.37 9.50
C THR A 41 -3.36 -11.99 9.82
N VAL A 42 -4.18 -10.94 9.73
CA VAL A 42 -3.77 -9.55 9.99
C VAL A 42 -3.37 -9.36 11.46
N TYR A 43 -4.12 -9.93 12.40
CA TYR A 43 -3.74 -9.99 13.82
C TYR A 43 -2.35 -10.62 14.01
N ARG A 44 -2.11 -11.77 13.38
CA ARG A 44 -0.82 -12.48 13.49
C ARG A 44 0.33 -11.75 12.81
N VAL A 45 0.06 -11.01 11.73
CA VAL A 45 1.07 -10.15 11.09
C VAL A 45 1.37 -8.92 11.96
N GLY A 46 0.42 -8.41 12.74
CA GLY A 46 0.70 -7.41 13.78
C GLY A 46 1.73 -7.90 14.80
N ILE A 47 1.63 -9.16 15.23
CA ILE A 47 2.64 -9.82 16.08
C ILE A 47 3.99 -9.91 15.35
N LEU A 48 3.99 -10.40 14.10
CA LEU A 48 5.20 -10.51 13.27
C LEU A 48 5.95 -9.18 13.17
N SER A 49 5.24 -8.10 12.85
CA SER A 49 5.80 -6.75 12.71
C SER A 49 6.38 -6.23 14.02
N SER A 50 5.76 -6.58 15.14
CA SER A 50 6.24 -6.22 16.48
C SER A 50 7.56 -6.94 16.80
N LEU A 51 7.62 -8.24 16.56
CA LEU A 51 8.85 -9.03 16.71
C LEU A 51 9.95 -8.51 15.77
N ARG A 52 9.59 -8.12 14.54
CA ARG A 52 10.54 -7.54 13.58
C ARG A 52 11.07 -6.19 14.05
N SER A 53 10.22 -5.34 14.61
CA SER A 53 10.62 -4.04 15.17
C SER A 53 11.56 -4.22 16.36
N LEU A 54 11.24 -5.14 17.29
CA LEU A 54 12.11 -5.45 18.43
C LEU A 54 13.47 -6.02 17.99
N LYS A 55 13.51 -6.92 17.00
CA LYS A 55 14.77 -7.46 16.47
C LYS A 55 15.67 -6.38 15.88
N LEU A 56 15.07 -5.35 15.31
CA LEU A 56 15.77 -4.25 14.64
C LEU A 56 15.75 -2.95 15.47
N ALA A 57 15.45 -3.04 16.77
CA ALA A 57 15.27 -1.88 17.62
C ALA A 57 16.46 -0.91 17.53
N PRO A 58 16.22 0.42 17.50
CA PRO A 58 14.93 1.12 17.66
C PRO A 58 14.15 1.36 16.35
N SER A 59 14.18 0.42 15.40
CA SER A 59 13.55 0.63 14.08
C SER A 59 12.03 0.53 14.08
N THR A 60 11.38 1.47 13.39
CA THR A 60 9.95 1.44 13.07
C THR A 60 9.68 0.50 11.88
N ILE A 61 8.64 -0.32 11.99
CA ILE A 61 8.17 -1.23 10.93
C ILE A 61 6.83 -0.74 10.38
N GLY A 62 6.61 -0.84 9.07
CA GLY A 62 5.32 -0.54 8.45
C GLY A 62 4.43 -1.77 8.29
N LEU A 63 3.12 -1.57 8.38
CA LEU A 63 2.11 -2.56 8.02
C LEU A 63 1.05 -1.89 7.12
N MET A 64 0.96 -2.31 5.87
CA MET A 64 -0.03 -1.81 4.92
C MET A 64 -1.16 -2.82 4.74
N ILE A 65 -2.39 -2.40 5.02
CA ILE A 65 -3.61 -3.20 4.81
C ILE A 65 -4.21 -2.84 3.46
N THR A 66 -4.10 -3.79 2.54
CA THR A 66 -4.54 -3.61 1.16
C THR A 66 -4.44 -4.88 0.30
N ALA A 67 -5.23 -4.93 -0.77
CA ALA A 67 -5.02 -5.84 -1.90
C ALA A 67 -4.77 -5.15 -3.25
N SER A 68 -4.36 -3.89 -3.28
CA SER A 68 -3.93 -3.21 -4.52
C SER A 68 -5.00 -3.27 -5.63
N HIS A 69 -4.70 -3.91 -6.77
CA HIS A 69 -5.58 -4.04 -7.92
C HIS A 69 -6.71 -5.09 -7.78
N ASN A 70 -6.75 -5.86 -6.68
CA ASN A 70 -7.81 -6.85 -6.47
C ASN A 70 -9.21 -6.18 -6.35
N LYS A 71 -10.27 -6.97 -6.52
CA LYS A 71 -11.67 -6.56 -6.31
C LYS A 71 -11.91 -6.05 -4.89
N ALA A 72 -12.89 -5.16 -4.69
CA ALA A 72 -13.18 -4.54 -3.38
C ALA A 72 -13.48 -5.52 -2.23
N SER A 73 -13.97 -6.73 -2.53
CA SER A 73 -14.25 -7.77 -1.52
C SER A 73 -12.98 -8.44 -0.97
N ASP A 74 -11.86 -8.34 -1.68
CA ASP A 74 -10.57 -8.84 -1.21
C ASP A 74 -9.90 -7.80 -0.30
N ASN A 75 -8.95 -8.24 0.51
CA ASN A 75 -7.99 -7.36 1.15
C ASN A 75 -6.67 -8.12 1.33
N GLY A 76 -5.73 -7.51 2.06
CA GLY A 76 -4.44 -8.11 2.30
C GLY A 76 -3.65 -7.33 3.34
N VAL A 77 -2.46 -7.84 3.64
CA VAL A 77 -1.54 -7.19 4.55
C VAL A 77 -0.11 -7.47 4.11
N LYS A 78 0.73 -6.43 4.11
CA LYS A 78 2.16 -6.53 3.81
C LYS A 78 2.97 -5.68 4.79
N VAL A 79 4.15 -6.18 5.12
CA VAL A 79 5.10 -5.53 6.03
C VAL A 79 6.13 -4.74 5.24
N SER A 80 6.46 -3.53 5.72
CA SER A 80 7.57 -2.72 5.23
C SER A 80 8.69 -2.66 6.25
N ASP A 81 9.88 -3.10 5.86
CA ASP A 81 11.09 -3.05 6.69
C ASP A 81 11.61 -1.60 6.84
N PRO A 82 12.56 -1.33 7.77
CA PRO A 82 12.94 0.04 8.15
C PRO A 82 13.44 0.93 7.00
N SER A 83 13.98 0.31 5.94
CA SER A 83 14.44 1.00 4.74
C SER A 83 13.29 1.53 3.86
N GLY A 84 12.04 1.19 4.16
CA GLY A 84 10.89 1.31 3.26
C GLY A 84 10.84 0.19 2.22
N GLY A 85 11.70 -0.83 2.33
CA GLY A 85 11.64 -2.04 1.50
C GLY A 85 10.53 -3.00 1.95
N MET A 86 10.40 -4.11 1.23
CA MET A 86 9.55 -5.23 1.66
C MET A 86 10.19 -5.96 2.85
N LEU A 87 9.40 -6.78 3.54
CA LEU A 87 9.89 -7.73 4.54
C LEU A 87 11.07 -8.55 4.01
N SER A 88 12.08 -8.77 4.85
CA SER A 88 13.15 -9.73 4.55
C SER A 88 12.58 -11.11 4.19
N GLN A 89 13.07 -11.69 3.09
CA GLN A 89 12.66 -13.02 2.62
C GLN A 89 12.90 -14.11 3.68
N GLU A 90 13.89 -13.93 4.56
CA GLU A 90 14.18 -14.86 5.66
C GLU A 90 13.04 -14.93 6.68
N TRP A 91 12.19 -13.90 6.75
CA TRP A 91 11.04 -13.83 7.67
C TRP A 91 9.73 -14.33 7.05
N GLU A 92 9.65 -14.45 5.72
CA GLU A 92 8.45 -14.92 5.01
C GLU A 92 8.03 -16.36 5.45
N PRO A 93 8.95 -17.33 5.60
CA PRO A 93 8.57 -18.66 6.10
C PRO A 93 7.98 -18.65 7.51
N PHE A 94 8.40 -17.71 8.36
CA PHE A 94 7.83 -17.56 9.69
C PHE A 94 6.47 -16.87 9.64
N ALA A 95 6.30 -15.87 8.77
CA ALA A 95 5.00 -15.26 8.49
C ALA A 95 3.96 -16.33 8.11
N ASP A 96 4.33 -17.26 7.22
CA ASP A 96 3.48 -18.40 6.82
C ASP A 96 3.14 -19.32 7.99
N GLN A 97 4.13 -19.66 8.82
CA GLN A 97 3.92 -20.55 9.95
C GLN A 97 2.93 -19.97 10.96
N ILE A 98 3.11 -18.71 11.36
CA ILE A 98 2.20 -18.10 12.33
C ILE A 98 0.83 -17.85 11.72
N ALA A 99 0.74 -17.37 10.47
CA ALA A 99 -0.52 -17.10 9.80
C ALA A 99 -1.40 -18.35 9.71
N ASN A 100 -0.78 -19.52 9.53
CA ASN A 100 -1.46 -20.81 9.42
C ASN A 100 -1.45 -21.65 10.72
N ALA A 101 -1.03 -21.08 11.87
CA ALA A 101 -1.04 -21.79 13.15
C ALA A 101 -2.47 -22.27 13.48
N SER A 102 -2.61 -23.57 13.74
CA SER A 102 -3.91 -24.25 13.87
C SER A 102 -4.62 -23.99 15.19
N SER A 103 -3.91 -23.50 16.21
CA SER A 103 -4.47 -23.15 17.51
C SER A 103 -3.68 -22.01 18.16
N PRO A 104 -4.28 -21.30 19.14
CA PRO A 104 -3.55 -20.32 19.96
C PRO A 104 -2.30 -20.91 20.63
N GLN A 105 -2.36 -22.16 21.11
CA GLN A 105 -1.23 -22.82 21.74
C GLN A 105 -0.09 -23.07 20.74
N LYS A 106 -0.43 -23.48 19.50
CA LYS A 106 0.57 -23.65 18.46
C LYS A 106 1.17 -22.31 18.03
N LEU A 107 0.37 -21.25 17.97
CA LEU A 107 0.84 -19.89 17.69
C LEU A 107 1.86 -19.45 18.75
N VAL A 108 1.54 -19.60 20.03
CA VAL A 108 2.47 -19.27 21.14
C VAL A 108 3.75 -20.08 21.04
N SER A 109 3.68 -21.39 20.76
CA SER A 109 4.88 -22.22 20.64
C SER A 109 5.79 -21.74 19.51
N LEU A 110 5.23 -21.44 18.34
CA LEU A 110 5.96 -20.92 17.18
C LEU A 110 6.62 -19.58 17.49
N ILE A 111 5.90 -18.67 18.15
CA ILE A 111 6.45 -17.37 18.56
C ILE A 111 7.61 -17.57 19.52
N ARG A 112 7.47 -18.44 20.54
CA ARG A 112 8.52 -18.67 21.53
C ARG A 112 9.78 -19.25 20.89
N GLU A 113 9.62 -20.29 20.07
CA GLU A 113 10.73 -20.92 19.32
C GLU A 113 11.44 -19.91 18.41
N PHE A 114 10.68 -19.03 17.75
CA PHE A 114 11.24 -18.00 16.88
C PHE A 114 11.97 -16.90 17.65
N VAL A 115 11.39 -16.41 18.74
CA VAL A 115 11.99 -15.40 19.61
C VAL A 115 13.32 -15.86 20.18
N GLU A 116 13.39 -17.13 20.64
CA GLU A 116 14.63 -17.74 21.12
C GLU A 116 15.67 -17.85 20.00
N ARG A 117 15.27 -18.38 18.83
CA ARG A 117 16.19 -18.57 17.69
C ARG A 117 16.75 -17.26 17.14
N GLU A 118 15.90 -16.25 17.02
CA GLU A 118 16.28 -14.94 16.50
C GLU A 118 16.84 -14.02 17.59
N GLU A 119 17.01 -14.48 18.83
CA GLU A 119 17.54 -13.71 19.97
C GLU A 119 16.79 -12.38 20.18
N ILE A 120 15.46 -12.41 20.13
CA ILE A 120 14.61 -11.21 20.27
C ILE A 120 14.35 -10.93 21.75
N SER A 121 14.70 -9.73 22.19
CA SER A 121 14.41 -9.28 23.56
C SER A 121 12.99 -8.74 23.66
N ILE A 122 12.17 -9.33 24.54
CA ILE A 122 10.77 -8.91 24.82
C ILE A 122 10.66 -8.56 26.30
N GLY A 123 10.14 -7.38 26.63
CA GLY A 123 9.83 -6.97 28.02
C GLY A 123 10.71 -5.82 28.55
N ASP A 124 10.65 -5.63 29.87
CA ASP A 124 11.21 -4.46 30.54
C ASP A 124 12.75 -4.42 30.49
N GLY A 125 13.29 -3.31 29.97
CA GLY A 125 14.73 -3.03 29.87
C GLY A 125 15.27 -2.86 28.44
N GLY A 126 14.49 -3.18 27.41
CA GLY A 126 14.82 -2.95 26.00
C GLY A 126 14.15 -1.69 25.41
N GLU A 127 14.64 -1.26 24.24
CA GLU A 127 13.93 -0.26 23.43
C GLU A 127 12.61 -0.88 22.89
N GLY A 128 11.50 -0.15 23.03
CA GLY A 128 10.19 -0.63 22.60
C GLY A 128 10.07 -0.77 21.07
N GLY A 129 9.12 -1.59 20.63
CA GLY A 129 8.78 -1.73 19.21
C GLY A 129 7.76 -0.69 18.76
N GLU A 130 7.91 -0.16 17.56
CA GLU A 130 6.97 0.79 16.96
C GLU A 130 6.53 0.28 15.58
N VAL A 131 5.21 0.06 15.41
CA VAL A 131 4.62 -0.41 14.16
C VAL A 131 3.65 0.64 13.61
N TRP A 132 3.93 1.14 12.41
CA TRP A 132 3.11 2.13 11.71
C TRP A 132 2.11 1.44 10.79
N LEU A 133 0.82 1.68 11.02
CA LEU A 133 -0.27 1.07 10.29
C LEU A 133 -0.81 2.06 9.25
N GLY A 134 -1.08 1.56 8.05
CA GLY A 134 -1.80 2.29 7.01
C GLY A 134 -2.76 1.38 6.27
N ARG A 135 -3.79 1.96 5.67
CA ARG A 135 -4.77 1.22 4.86
C ARG A 135 -5.20 1.97 3.61
N ASP A 136 -5.70 1.23 2.63
CA ASP A 136 -6.41 1.82 1.49
C ASP A 136 -7.89 2.12 1.84
N THR A 137 -8.70 2.41 0.81
CA THR A 137 -10.12 2.77 0.94
C THR A 137 -11.06 1.55 0.96
N ARG A 138 -10.57 0.31 1.07
CA ARG A 138 -11.43 -0.88 1.13
C ARG A 138 -12.36 -0.84 2.35
N PRO A 139 -13.65 -1.21 2.21
CA PRO A 139 -14.60 -1.20 3.33
C PRO A 139 -14.17 -2.06 4.52
N SER A 140 -13.46 -3.16 4.28
CA SER A 140 -12.93 -4.05 5.32
C SER A 140 -11.70 -3.51 6.04
N GLY A 141 -11.08 -2.44 5.54
CA GLY A 141 -9.80 -1.92 6.02
C GLY A 141 -9.82 -1.55 7.50
N GLU A 142 -10.88 -0.90 7.99
CA GLU A 142 -10.98 -0.46 9.39
C GLU A 142 -11.00 -1.65 10.36
N ALA A 143 -11.78 -2.69 10.04
CA ALA A 143 -11.87 -3.89 10.87
C ALA A 143 -10.55 -4.67 10.91
N LEU A 144 -9.86 -4.76 9.77
CA LEU A 144 -8.55 -5.40 9.68
C LEU A 144 -7.46 -4.57 10.38
N LEU A 145 -7.55 -3.24 10.33
CA LEU A 145 -6.62 -2.35 11.05
C LEU A 145 -6.70 -2.57 12.54
N ARG A 146 -7.91 -2.66 13.10
CA ARG A 146 -8.08 -3.02 14.52
C ARG A 146 -7.52 -4.40 14.87
N ALA A 147 -7.63 -5.38 13.96
CA ALA A 147 -7.01 -6.68 14.18
C ALA A 147 -5.48 -6.57 14.26
N ALA A 148 -4.86 -5.78 13.37
CA ALA A 148 -3.43 -5.49 13.42
C ALA A 148 -3.02 -4.78 14.72
N GLU A 149 -3.76 -3.75 15.14
CA GLU A 149 -3.50 -3.02 16.39
C GLU A 149 -3.49 -3.93 17.62
N ILE A 150 -4.48 -4.83 17.71
CA ILE A 150 -4.57 -5.81 18.80
C ILE A 150 -3.40 -6.80 18.71
N GLY A 151 -3.01 -7.20 17.50
CA GLY A 151 -1.83 -8.03 17.25
C GLY A 151 -0.55 -7.39 17.75
N VAL A 152 -0.33 -6.11 17.41
CA VAL A 152 0.82 -5.35 17.86
C VAL A 152 0.82 -5.21 19.38
N SER A 153 -0.31 -4.83 19.96
CA SER A 153 -0.47 -4.60 21.40
C SER A 153 -0.36 -5.89 22.23
N SER A 154 -0.48 -7.07 21.60
CA SER A 154 -0.29 -8.35 22.27
C SER A 154 1.19 -8.67 22.56
N VAL A 155 2.12 -7.95 21.93
CA VAL A 155 3.56 -8.06 22.18
C VAL A 155 3.99 -6.96 23.17
N PRO A 156 4.47 -7.32 24.38
CA PRO A 156 4.89 -6.34 25.37
C PRO A 156 5.94 -5.35 24.85
N GLY A 157 5.78 -4.07 25.21
CA GLY A 157 6.68 -3.00 24.80
C GLY A 157 6.51 -2.55 23.36
N CYS A 158 5.53 -3.08 22.62
CA CYS A 158 5.24 -2.66 21.25
C CYS A 158 4.01 -1.74 21.18
N VAL A 159 4.08 -0.73 20.31
CA VAL A 159 2.98 0.23 20.09
C VAL A 159 2.61 0.28 18.60
N ALA A 160 1.31 0.36 18.34
CA ALA A 160 0.78 0.64 17.02
C ALA A 160 0.51 2.13 16.85
N VAL A 161 0.86 2.68 15.69
CA VAL A 161 0.54 4.05 15.28
C VAL A 161 -0.28 3.99 14.02
N ASP A 162 -1.57 4.32 14.11
CA ASP A 162 -2.45 4.43 12.96
C ASP A 162 -2.16 5.74 12.20
N LEU A 163 -1.76 5.61 10.94
CA LEU A 163 -1.54 6.74 10.03
C LEU A 163 -2.74 6.99 9.10
N GLY A 164 -3.79 6.18 9.24
CA GLY A 164 -5.04 6.28 8.51
C GLY A 164 -4.96 5.82 7.06
N VAL A 165 -5.69 6.54 6.21
CA VAL A 165 -5.81 6.22 4.79
C VAL A 165 -4.60 6.75 4.02
N LEU A 166 -3.79 5.84 3.48
CA LEU A 166 -2.57 6.13 2.74
C LEU A 166 -2.50 5.29 1.47
N THR A 167 -1.74 5.77 0.49
CA THR A 167 -1.24 4.91 -0.59
C THR A 167 -0.11 4.01 -0.04
N THR A 168 0.10 2.85 -0.66
CA THR A 168 1.25 1.99 -0.32
C THR A 168 2.59 2.75 -0.37
N PRO A 169 2.92 3.53 -1.42
CA PRO A 169 4.17 4.30 -1.46
C PRO A 169 4.32 5.33 -0.34
N GLN A 170 3.23 5.94 0.11
CA GLN A 170 3.26 6.88 1.24
C GLN A 170 3.73 6.18 2.52
N LEU A 171 3.13 5.03 2.88
CA LEU A 171 3.55 4.28 4.06
C LEU A 171 5.04 3.91 3.98
N HIS A 172 5.48 3.33 2.86
CA HIS A 172 6.88 2.93 2.66
C HIS A 172 7.84 4.13 2.79
N TRP A 173 7.48 5.28 2.21
CA TRP A 173 8.28 6.49 2.35
C TRP A 173 8.31 7.00 3.79
N MET A 174 7.17 6.98 4.48
CA MET A 174 7.03 7.45 5.86
C MET A 174 7.86 6.59 6.82
N VAL A 175 7.80 5.26 6.69
CA VAL A 175 8.64 4.33 7.47
C VAL A 175 10.12 4.62 7.24
N ARG A 176 10.55 4.75 5.98
CA ARG A 176 11.93 5.08 5.65
C ARG A 176 12.36 6.43 6.22
N ALA A 177 11.51 7.45 6.13
CA ALA A 177 11.79 8.79 6.61
C ALA A 177 11.95 8.80 8.14
N LYS A 178 11.04 8.14 8.86
CA LYS A 178 11.05 8.00 10.32
C LYS A 178 12.33 7.33 10.80
N ASN A 179 12.71 6.20 10.19
CA ASN A 179 13.95 5.49 10.52
C ASN A 179 15.23 6.25 10.15
N LYS A 180 15.15 7.26 9.28
CA LYS A 180 16.25 8.19 8.98
C LYS A 180 16.26 9.44 9.86
N GLY A 181 15.37 9.54 10.85
CA GLY A 181 15.21 10.74 11.69
C GLY A 181 14.63 11.95 10.94
N LEU A 182 13.96 11.72 9.82
CA LEU A 182 13.31 12.77 9.02
C LEU A 182 11.84 12.94 9.41
N LYS A 183 11.26 14.09 9.05
CA LYS A 183 9.83 14.33 9.22
C LYS A 183 9.02 13.41 8.32
N ALA A 184 8.37 12.42 8.94
CA ALA A 184 7.63 11.36 8.26
C ALA A 184 6.11 11.60 8.31
N THR A 185 5.67 12.77 7.83
CA THR A 185 4.24 13.13 7.75
C THR A 185 3.77 13.11 6.30
N GLU A 186 2.48 12.90 6.06
CA GLU A 186 1.89 13.00 4.71
C GLU A 186 2.19 14.35 4.03
N LYS A 187 2.11 15.46 4.77
CA LYS A 187 2.53 16.77 4.28
C LYS A 187 3.97 16.78 3.76
N ALA A 188 4.89 16.20 4.52
CA ALA A 188 6.31 16.12 4.16
C ALA A 188 6.55 15.22 2.93
N TYR A 189 5.75 14.17 2.76
CA TYR A 189 5.75 13.35 1.54
C TYR A 189 5.39 14.19 0.30
N PHE A 190 4.30 14.96 0.37
CA PHE A 190 3.88 15.83 -0.73
C PHE A 190 4.89 16.97 -0.99
N GLU A 191 5.43 17.60 0.06
CA GLU A 191 6.49 18.61 -0.08
C GLU A 191 7.73 18.04 -0.77
N SER A 192 8.16 16.83 -0.38
CA SER A 192 9.31 16.17 -0.99
C SER A 192 9.08 15.91 -2.48
N LEU A 193 7.94 15.34 -2.86
CA LEU A 193 7.62 15.05 -4.26
C LEU A 193 7.52 16.32 -5.10
N THR A 194 6.81 17.33 -4.59
CA THR A 194 6.50 18.54 -5.35
C THR A 194 7.71 19.45 -5.52
N THR A 195 8.59 19.49 -4.52
CA THR A 195 9.88 20.20 -4.61
C THR A 195 10.74 19.59 -5.71
N SER A 196 10.93 18.26 -5.71
CA SER A 196 11.70 17.59 -6.76
C SER A 196 11.08 17.76 -8.14
N PHE A 197 9.74 17.70 -8.24
CA PHE A 197 9.02 17.91 -9.49
C PHE A 197 9.23 19.34 -10.02
N LYS A 198 9.08 20.37 -9.19
CA LYS A 198 9.29 21.78 -9.58
C LYS A 198 10.72 22.01 -10.08
N CYS A 199 11.72 21.52 -9.35
CA CYS A 199 13.12 21.60 -9.78
C CYS A 199 13.34 20.95 -11.15
N LEU A 200 12.66 19.84 -11.47
CA LEU A 200 12.76 19.19 -12.77
C LEU A 200 12.10 20.00 -13.88
N ILE A 201 10.91 20.55 -13.63
CA ILE A 201 10.18 21.36 -14.61
C ILE A 201 10.91 22.67 -14.93
N ASP A 202 11.56 23.30 -13.93
CA ASP A 202 12.34 24.52 -14.11
C ASP A 202 13.55 24.33 -15.04
N LEU A 203 14.01 23.09 -15.26
CA LEU A 203 15.07 22.75 -16.21
C LEU A 203 14.60 22.62 -17.66
N ILE A 204 13.28 22.57 -17.91
CA ILE A 204 12.73 22.43 -19.26
C ILE A 204 12.68 23.82 -19.90
N PRO A 205 13.35 24.05 -21.05
CA PRO A 205 13.32 25.34 -21.73
C PRO A 205 11.89 25.72 -22.10
N PHE A 206 11.49 26.95 -21.77
CA PHE A 206 10.18 27.53 -22.12
C PHE A 206 10.05 27.64 -23.65
N ASN A 207 9.68 26.54 -24.32
CA ASN A 207 9.38 26.54 -25.73
C ASN A 207 8.14 25.68 -26.00
N LYS A 208 7.02 26.38 -26.20
CA LYS A 208 5.68 25.88 -26.53
C LYS A 208 5.11 24.89 -25.51
N SER A 209 4.42 25.43 -24.51
CA SER A 209 3.36 24.69 -23.82
C SER A 209 2.27 24.37 -24.83
N SER A 210 2.31 23.16 -25.41
CA SER A 210 1.08 22.52 -25.88
C SER A 210 0.18 22.42 -24.66
N GLY A 211 -0.98 23.07 -24.67
CA GLY A 211 -1.98 23.04 -23.60
C GLY A 211 -2.66 21.68 -23.46
N SER A 212 -1.87 20.60 -23.46
CA SER A 212 -2.37 19.24 -23.29
C SER A 212 -2.79 19.03 -21.84
N LYS A 213 -4.09 18.86 -21.66
CA LYS A 213 -4.71 18.44 -20.41
C LYS A 213 -4.37 16.96 -20.16
N LEU A 214 -3.85 16.64 -18.98
CA LEU A 214 -3.65 15.27 -18.53
C LEU A 214 -4.93 14.80 -17.84
N VAL A 215 -5.46 13.64 -18.22
CA VAL A 215 -6.60 13.03 -17.52
C VAL A 215 -6.14 11.80 -16.76
N LEU A 216 -6.30 11.81 -15.45
CA LEU A 216 -5.87 10.76 -14.54
C LEU A 216 -7.06 9.92 -14.08
N ASP A 217 -6.96 8.60 -14.20
CA ASP A 217 -7.89 7.62 -13.63
C ASP A 217 -7.46 7.26 -12.20
N GLY A 218 -8.26 7.67 -11.21
CA GLY A 218 -8.04 7.38 -9.78
C GLY A 218 -8.48 5.98 -9.34
N ALA A 219 -9.01 5.15 -10.24
CA ALA A 219 -9.46 3.77 -9.99
C ALA A 219 -10.50 3.61 -8.85
N ASN A 220 -11.16 4.70 -8.47
CA ASN A 220 -11.99 4.83 -7.28
C ASN A 220 -11.26 4.44 -5.97
N GLY A 221 -9.93 4.63 -5.95
CA GLY A 221 -9.07 4.27 -4.83
C GLY A 221 -8.36 5.46 -4.19
N VAL A 222 -7.59 5.15 -3.14
CA VAL A 222 -6.84 6.14 -2.35
C VAL A 222 -5.92 7.01 -3.20
N GLY A 223 -5.35 6.48 -4.29
CA GLY A 223 -4.49 7.26 -5.20
C GLY A 223 -5.18 8.47 -5.81
N GLY A 224 -6.47 8.34 -6.17
CA GLY A 224 -7.27 9.47 -6.68
C GLY A 224 -7.46 10.55 -5.62
N GLU A 225 -7.82 10.17 -4.40
CA GLU A 225 -8.01 11.09 -3.28
C GLU A 225 -6.73 11.89 -2.95
N LYS A 226 -5.59 11.19 -2.88
CA LYS A 226 -4.29 11.83 -2.58
C LYS A 226 -3.79 12.71 -3.73
N MET A 227 -4.09 12.35 -4.98
CA MET A 227 -3.77 13.21 -6.12
C MET A 227 -4.59 14.50 -6.10
N GLU A 228 -5.89 14.45 -5.74
CA GLU A 228 -6.71 15.65 -5.59
C GLU A 228 -6.17 16.59 -4.52
N GLU A 229 -5.67 16.05 -3.41
CA GLU A 229 -5.01 16.82 -2.35
C GLU A 229 -3.71 17.47 -2.85
N LEU A 230 -2.86 16.68 -3.53
CA LEU A 230 -1.60 17.15 -4.11
C LEU A 230 -1.82 18.31 -5.09
N LEU A 231 -2.81 18.18 -5.99
CA LEU A 231 -3.14 19.21 -6.98
C LEU A 231 -3.63 20.49 -6.32
N ARG A 232 -4.55 20.39 -5.36
CA ARG A 232 -5.10 21.56 -4.65
C ARG A 232 -4.05 22.28 -3.82
N GLY A 233 -3.15 21.55 -3.17
CA GLY A 233 -2.18 22.12 -2.24
C GLY A 233 -0.87 22.60 -2.87
N TYR A 234 -0.39 21.94 -3.92
CA TYR A 234 1.02 22.08 -4.34
C TYR A 234 1.24 22.32 -5.83
N LEU A 235 0.32 21.85 -6.68
CA LEU A 235 0.48 21.79 -8.14
C LEU A 235 -0.73 22.39 -8.89
N SER A 236 -1.31 23.47 -8.36
CA SER A 236 -2.50 24.14 -8.92
C SER A 236 -2.34 24.63 -10.36
N ASN A 237 -1.10 24.79 -10.84
CA ASN A 237 -0.79 25.29 -12.17
C ASN A 237 -0.75 24.20 -13.24
N LEU A 238 -0.89 22.93 -12.87
CA LEU A 238 -0.93 21.81 -13.81
C LEU A 238 -2.37 21.58 -14.28
N ALA A 239 -2.56 21.44 -15.59
CA ALA A 239 -3.85 21.08 -16.19
C ALA A 239 -4.09 19.56 -16.08
N ILE A 240 -4.40 19.09 -14.87
CA ILE A 240 -4.73 17.68 -14.58
C ILE A 240 -6.20 17.56 -14.19
N GLU A 241 -6.96 16.72 -14.90
CA GLU A 241 -8.32 16.29 -14.52
C GLU A 241 -8.25 14.89 -13.94
N ILE A 242 -8.82 14.69 -12.76
CA ILE A 242 -8.91 13.38 -12.13
C ILE A 242 -10.34 12.85 -12.32
N ARG A 243 -10.46 11.60 -12.77
CA ARG A 243 -11.71 10.84 -12.91
C ARG A 243 -11.69 9.62 -12.01
N ASN A 244 -12.87 9.05 -11.75
CA ASN A 244 -13.02 7.83 -10.95
C ASN A 244 -12.33 8.00 -9.59
N THR A 245 -12.73 9.01 -8.81
CA THR A 245 -12.14 9.33 -7.50
C THR A 245 -12.81 8.59 -6.35
N GLY A 246 -13.83 7.77 -6.62
CA GLY A 246 -14.65 7.10 -5.62
C GLY A 246 -15.76 7.99 -5.04
N ARG A 247 -15.65 9.33 -5.16
CA ARG A 247 -16.68 10.27 -4.69
C ARG A 247 -18.01 10.14 -5.43
N ASP A 248 -17.97 9.72 -6.70
CA ASP A 248 -19.14 9.57 -7.56
C ASP A 248 -19.87 8.22 -7.35
N GLY A 249 -19.55 7.49 -6.27
CA GLY A 249 -20.13 6.18 -5.95
C GLY A 249 -19.54 5.02 -6.77
N GLY A 250 -18.44 5.25 -7.50
CA GLY A 250 -17.75 4.21 -8.25
C GLY A 250 -17.07 3.18 -7.33
N VAL A 251 -17.08 1.92 -7.75
CA VAL A 251 -16.48 0.82 -6.99
C VAL A 251 -14.98 0.70 -7.32
N LEU A 252 -14.18 0.44 -6.29
CA LEU A 252 -12.72 0.26 -6.39
C LEU A 252 -12.36 -0.80 -7.44
N ASN A 253 -11.53 -0.42 -8.42
CA ASN A 253 -11.05 -1.25 -9.52
C ASN A 253 -12.14 -1.86 -10.43
N GLU A 254 -13.42 -1.46 -10.30
CA GLU A 254 -14.50 -2.00 -11.13
C GLU A 254 -14.54 -1.29 -12.49
N SER A 255 -14.06 -1.98 -13.54
CA SER A 255 -13.97 -1.44 -14.91
C SER A 255 -13.13 -0.16 -15.07
N VAL A 256 -12.27 0.12 -14.08
CA VAL A 256 -11.38 1.29 -14.00
C VAL A 256 -9.97 0.89 -13.55
N GLY A 257 -9.01 1.79 -13.70
CA GLY A 257 -7.66 1.62 -13.19
C GLY A 257 -6.70 0.87 -14.12
N ALA A 258 -5.43 0.84 -13.70
CA ALA A 258 -4.32 0.33 -14.49
C ALA A 258 -4.47 -1.13 -14.96
N ASP A 259 -4.85 -2.05 -14.06
CA ASP A 259 -4.91 -3.49 -14.35
C ASP A 259 -6.04 -3.85 -15.34
N PHE A 260 -7.23 -3.25 -15.17
CA PHE A 260 -8.34 -3.40 -16.11
C PHE A 260 -7.91 -3.03 -17.53
N VAL A 261 -7.19 -1.93 -17.67
CA VAL A 261 -6.80 -1.38 -18.98
C VAL A 261 -5.72 -2.21 -19.63
N GLN A 262 -4.78 -2.71 -18.83
CA GLN A 262 -3.75 -3.61 -19.30
C GLN A 262 -4.36 -4.91 -19.83
N LYS A 263 -5.37 -5.47 -19.14
CA LYS A 263 -6.04 -6.72 -19.50
C LYS A 263 -6.99 -6.56 -20.68
N GLU A 264 -7.87 -5.56 -20.65
CA GLU A 264 -8.90 -5.34 -21.67
C GLU A 264 -8.37 -4.67 -22.94
N LYS A 265 -7.14 -4.12 -22.92
CA LYS A 265 -6.53 -3.35 -24.02
C LYS A 265 -7.42 -2.22 -24.55
N SER A 266 -8.32 -1.72 -23.71
CA SER A 266 -9.33 -0.71 -24.06
C SER A 266 -9.33 0.42 -23.02
N PRO A 267 -9.66 1.67 -23.38
CA PRO A 267 -9.91 2.71 -22.39
C PRO A 267 -11.08 2.34 -21.48
N CYS A 268 -11.02 2.71 -20.19
CA CYS A 268 -12.16 2.60 -19.30
C CYS A 268 -13.34 3.40 -19.87
N PHE A 269 -14.56 2.95 -19.58
CA PHE A 269 -15.78 3.50 -20.17
C PHE A 269 -15.90 5.02 -19.99
N SER A 270 -15.40 5.56 -18.86
CA SER A 270 -15.35 6.98 -18.53
C SER A 270 -14.35 7.83 -19.35
N PHE A 271 -13.56 7.22 -20.24
CA PHE A 271 -12.64 7.91 -21.16
C PHE A 271 -13.14 8.00 -22.62
N ASN A 272 -14.37 7.53 -22.89
CA ASN A 272 -14.93 7.50 -24.25
C ASN A 272 -15.71 8.76 -24.67
N SER A 273 -15.80 9.81 -23.85
CA SER A 273 -16.74 10.92 -24.08
C SER A 273 -16.16 12.28 -24.50
N THR A 274 -14.86 12.42 -24.79
CA THR A 274 -14.33 13.70 -25.29
C THR A 274 -13.57 13.52 -26.60
N GLY A 275 -14.21 13.92 -27.70
CA GLY A 275 -13.60 14.08 -29.02
C GLY A 275 -12.60 15.25 -29.10
N GLU A 276 -11.75 15.40 -28.10
CA GLU A 276 -10.70 16.43 -28.09
C GLU A 276 -9.35 15.84 -28.59
N PRO A 277 -8.70 16.44 -29.61
CA PRO A 277 -7.61 15.78 -30.34
C PRO A 277 -6.25 15.76 -29.62
N SER A 278 -6.15 16.05 -28.32
CA SER A 278 -4.84 16.27 -27.66
C SER A 278 -4.77 16.00 -26.14
N SER A 279 -5.40 14.93 -25.65
CA SER A 279 -5.29 14.51 -24.24
C SER A 279 -4.37 13.30 -24.07
N SER A 280 -3.39 13.41 -23.15
CA SER A 280 -2.72 12.26 -22.56
C SER A 280 -3.55 11.75 -21.39
N SER A 281 -3.60 10.43 -21.20
CA SER A 281 -4.28 9.81 -20.07
C SER A 281 -3.32 8.97 -19.22
N GLU A 282 -3.40 9.10 -17.90
CA GLU A 282 -2.63 8.33 -16.94
C GLU A 282 -3.58 7.56 -16.03
N LYS A 283 -3.15 6.39 -15.54
CA LYS A 283 -4.00 5.49 -14.77
C LYS A 283 -3.27 4.94 -13.57
N ILE A 284 -3.91 5.07 -12.43
CA ILE A 284 -3.44 4.52 -11.17
C ILE A 284 -4.07 3.12 -11.03
N SER A 285 -3.32 2.12 -10.56
CA SER A 285 -3.94 0.95 -9.91
C SER A 285 -4.44 1.42 -8.53
N GLY A 286 -5.38 0.75 -7.86
CA GLY A 286 -5.96 1.23 -6.59
C GLY A 286 -4.98 1.75 -5.50
N GLU A 287 -3.67 1.50 -5.62
CA GLU A 287 -2.62 2.02 -4.72
C GLU A 287 -1.30 2.46 -5.37
N GLU A 288 -0.98 1.98 -6.57
CA GLU A 288 0.31 2.20 -7.25
C GLU A 288 0.09 2.84 -8.61
N LEU A 289 0.87 3.88 -8.93
CA LEU A 289 0.76 4.64 -10.17
C LEU A 289 1.52 3.90 -11.29
N THR A 290 0.82 3.18 -12.18
CA THR A 290 1.54 2.21 -13.05
C THR A 290 1.13 2.14 -14.52
N VAL A 291 0.14 2.89 -15.05
CA VAL A 291 -0.18 2.78 -16.50
C VAL A 291 -0.37 4.12 -17.20
N PHE A 292 0.39 4.32 -18.30
CA PHE A 292 0.31 5.49 -19.18
C PHE A 292 -0.43 5.11 -20.49
N HIS A 293 -1.40 5.93 -20.91
CA HIS A 293 -2.09 5.81 -22.20
C HIS A 293 -2.11 7.17 -22.91
N ALA A 294 -1.39 7.30 -24.02
CA ALA A 294 -1.50 8.49 -24.87
C ALA A 294 -2.40 8.20 -26.09
N LYS A 295 -3.48 8.98 -26.26
CA LYS A 295 -4.21 9.04 -27.53
C LYS A 295 -3.54 10.09 -28.41
N TYR A 296 -2.98 9.67 -29.54
CA TYR A 296 -2.51 10.58 -30.57
C TYR A 296 -3.58 10.69 -31.67
N PRO A 297 -3.89 11.88 -32.19
CA PRO A 297 -4.70 12.00 -33.39
C PRO A 297 -3.95 11.37 -34.57
N ALA A 298 -4.63 10.49 -35.32
CA ALA A 298 -4.08 9.89 -36.52
C ALA A 298 -3.75 10.99 -37.54
N ARG A 299 -2.46 11.14 -37.88
CA ARG A 299 -2.09 11.84 -39.11
C ARG A 299 -2.45 10.92 -40.25
N THR A 300 -3.45 11.33 -41.02
CA THR A 300 -3.99 10.71 -42.24
C THR A 300 -4.63 9.32 -42.08
N ALA A 301 -5.89 9.26 -42.51
CA ALA A 301 -6.76 8.10 -42.78
C ALA A 301 -6.19 6.68 -42.60
N GLU A 302 -5.82 6.29 -41.38
CA GLU A 302 -5.68 4.90 -40.97
C GLU A 302 -5.85 4.79 -39.44
N LYS A 303 -6.86 4.00 -39.03
CA LYS A 303 -7.23 3.51 -37.69
C LYS A 303 -6.68 4.26 -36.45
N ASN A 304 -7.62 4.73 -35.60
CA ASN A 304 -7.38 5.03 -34.18
C ASN A 304 -6.63 3.87 -33.51
N THR A 305 -5.32 4.01 -33.31
CA THR A 305 -4.49 2.98 -32.69
C THR A 305 -4.19 3.38 -31.25
N ASN A 306 -4.83 2.67 -30.30
CA ASN A 306 -4.46 2.76 -28.89
C ASN A 306 -3.08 2.10 -28.71
N ARG A 307 -2.09 2.85 -28.23
CA ARG A 307 -0.79 2.27 -27.83
C ARG A 307 -0.70 2.21 -26.32
N ASN A 308 -0.56 1.00 -25.80
CA ASN A 308 -0.31 0.75 -24.38
C ASN A 308 1.19 0.95 -24.12
N LEU A 309 1.56 1.89 -23.26
CA LEU A 309 2.95 2.14 -22.84
C LEU A 309 3.14 1.47 -21.47
N ASN A 310 3.51 0.19 -21.49
CA ASN A 310 3.90 -0.52 -20.27
C ASN A 310 5.23 0.05 -19.74
N GLY A 311 5.39 0.06 -18.42
CA GLY A 311 6.56 0.59 -17.71
C GLY A 311 7.90 0.17 -18.31
N HIS A 312 8.46 1.08 -19.11
CA HIS A 312 9.87 1.33 -19.40
C HIS A 312 9.89 2.49 -20.41
N ILE A 313 9.63 3.71 -19.94
CA ILE A 313 9.92 4.90 -20.75
C ILE A 313 11.44 5.13 -20.64
N ILE A 314 12.20 4.47 -21.52
CA ILE A 314 13.51 4.98 -21.92
C ILE A 314 13.22 6.16 -22.83
N ILE A 315 13.40 7.39 -22.32
CA ILE A 315 13.39 8.59 -23.15
C ILE A 315 14.63 8.48 -24.06
N LYS A 316 14.46 7.92 -25.26
CA LYS A 316 15.47 7.96 -26.30
C LYS A 316 15.44 9.37 -26.89
N LYS A 317 16.44 10.17 -26.54
CA LYS A 317 16.71 11.48 -27.13
C LYS A 317 17.08 11.24 -28.60
N ASN A 318 16.30 11.77 -29.53
CA ASN A 318 16.80 12.03 -30.89
C ASN A 318 17.64 13.31 -30.85
#